data_AF-A4J8Z8-F1
#
_entry.id   AF-A4J8Z8-F1
#
_cell.length_a   1.000
_cell.length_b   1.000
_cell.length_c   1.000
_cell.angle_alpha   90.00
_cell.angle_beta   90.00
_cell.angle_gamma   90.00
#
_symmetry.space_group_name_H-M   'P 1'
#
loop_
_entity.id
_entity.type
_entity.pdbx_description
1 polymer ?
#
loop_
_entity_poly.entity_id
_entity_poly.type
_entity_poly.pdbx_seq_one_letter_code
_entity_poly.pdbx_strand_id
1 'polypeptide(L)'
;MDVRFLFENVISENRNKKVYDKGFTLVEIIAVIAMMTILISIAVTYLFGYVERTKKDVCNTNCLKLERMYEVHLSEGNGIHSEVAFAQYLQDYGVNICPKQGDIRYVDGKVQCSVHPTRRDDDENNDKGGSVPYL
;
A
#
# COMPACT_ATOMS: atom_id res chain seq x y z
N MET A 1 6.44 3.02 -11.53
CA MET A 1 5.44 4.11 -11.50
C MET A 1 5.95 5.17 -12.46
N ASP A 2 5.23 5.37 -13.55
CA ASP A 2 5.64 6.22 -14.67
C ASP A 2 5.49 7.70 -14.25
N VAL A 3 6.55 8.51 -14.45
CA VAL A 3 6.53 9.95 -14.14
C VAL A 3 5.37 10.66 -14.83
N ARG A 4 4.89 10.09 -15.94
CA ARG A 4 3.70 10.52 -16.70
C ARG A 4 2.43 10.62 -15.85
N PHE A 5 2.23 9.73 -14.87
CA PHE A 5 0.98 9.69 -14.09
C PHE A 5 0.82 10.88 -13.12
N LEU A 6 1.93 11.49 -12.67
CA LEU A 6 1.88 12.71 -11.86
C LEU A 6 1.60 13.96 -12.70
N PHE A 7 1.97 13.96 -13.98
CA PHE A 7 1.77 15.09 -14.88
C PHE A 7 0.34 15.17 -15.44
N GLU A 8 -0.36 14.04 -15.58
CA GLU A 8 -1.67 14.01 -16.22
C GLU A 8 -2.80 14.68 -15.42
N ASN A 9 -2.64 14.85 -14.09
CA ASN A 9 -3.68 15.46 -13.23
C ASN A 9 -3.40 16.90 -12.79
N VAL A 10 -2.23 17.48 -13.10
CA VAL A 10 -1.86 18.83 -12.62
C VAL A 10 -2.38 19.95 -13.54
N ILE A 11 -2.71 19.65 -14.79
CA ILE A 11 -3.23 20.64 -15.74
C ILE A 11 -4.76 20.47 -15.89
N SER A 12 -5.55 20.89 -14.90
CA SER A 12 -7.00 21.06 -15.07
C SER A 12 -7.33 22.54 -15.30
N GLU A 13 -7.75 22.88 -16.51
CA GLU A 13 -8.00 24.26 -16.94
C GLU A 13 -9.42 24.70 -16.55
N ASN A 14 -9.55 25.68 -15.65
CA ASN A 14 -10.77 26.45 -15.46
C ASN A 14 -10.45 27.94 -15.63
N ARG A 15 -10.81 28.50 -16.80
CA ARG A 15 -10.57 29.91 -17.12
C ARG A 15 -11.69 30.80 -16.60
N ASN A 16 -11.61 31.22 -15.34
CA ASN A 16 -12.31 32.41 -14.87
C ASN A 16 -11.30 33.56 -14.75
N LYS A 17 -11.21 34.40 -15.78
CA LYS A 17 -10.27 35.53 -15.83
C LYS A 17 -10.73 36.63 -14.86
N LYS A 18 -10.15 36.67 -13.67
CA LYS A 18 -10.04 37.92 -12.90
C LYS A 18 -8.83 38.70 -13.41
N VAL A 19 -9.05 39.95 -13.83
CA VAL A 19 -8.00 40.84 -14.30
C VAL A 19 -7.26 41.38 -13.08
N TYR A 20 -5.98 41.01 -12.93
CA TYR A 20 -5.09 41.50 -11.88
C TYR A 20 -4.12 42.51 -12.49
N ASP A 21 -4.22 43.79 -12.11
CA ASP A 21 -3.39 44.89 -12.63
C ASP A 21 -2.02 45.04 -11.94
N LYS A 22 -1.51 43.98 -11.30
CA LYS A 22 -0.15 43.93 -10.74
C LYS A 22 0.53 42.68 -11.26
N GLY A 23 1.37 42.85 -12.28
CA GLY A 23 2.01 41.76 -13.00
C GLY A 23 3.15 41.14 -12.19
N PHE A 24 3.01 39.86 -11.87
CA PHE A 24 4.17 39.00 -11.60
C PHE A 24 5.11 39.06 -12.81
N THR A 25 6.41 39.18 -12.56
CA THR A 25 7.37 39.14 -13.68
C THR A 25 7.44 37.72 -14.24
N LEU A 26 7.58 37.57 -15.55
CA LEU A 26 7.71 36.26 -16.20
C LEU A 26 8.87 35.44 -15.60
N VAL A 27 9.95 36.15 -15.20
CA VAL A 27 11.12 35.60 -14.52
C VAL A 27 10.77 34.98 -13.17
N GLU A 28 9.90 35.62 -12.38
CA GLU A 28 9.50 35.13 -11.07
C GLU A 28 8.74 33.80 -11.15
N ILE A 29 7.84 33.66 -12.14
CA ILE A 29 7.12 32.40 -12.35
C ILE A 29 8.05 31.28 -12.80
N ILE A 30 9.00 31.57 -13.71
CA ILE A 30 10.00 30.58 -14.13
C ILE A 30 10.86 30.14 -12.94
N ALA A 31 11.28 31.07 -12.09
CA ALA A 31 12.06 30.75 -10.90
C ALA A 31 11.29 29.84 -9.92
N VAL A 32 10.00 30.11 -9.69
CA VAL A 32 9.14 29.27 -8.82
C VAL A 32 8.94 27.87 -9.39
N ILE A 33 8.66 27.75 -10.68
CA ILE A 33 8.50 26.44 -11.34
C ILE A 33 9.82 25.65 -11.28
N ALA A 34 10.96 26.30 -11.53
CA ALA A 34 12.27 25.66 -11.42
C ALA A 34 12.51 25.08 -10.01
N MET A 35 12.24 25.86 -8.96
CA MET A 35 12.37 25.36 -7.58
C MET A 35 11.40 24.20 -7.28
N MET A 36 10.14 24.30 -7.72
CA MET A 36 9.15 23.24 -7.48
C MET A 36 9.50 21.92 -8.17
N THR A 37 10.00 21.95 -9.40
CA THR A 37 10.37 20.73 -10.14
C THR A 37 11.50 19.96 -9.45
N ILE A 38 12.49 20.67 -8.88
CA ILE A 38 13.59 20.06 -8.14
C ILE A 38 13.04 19.36 -6.88
N LEU A 39 12.17 20.05 -6.12
CA LEU A 39 11.60 19.50 -4.89
C LEU A 39 10.72 18.27 -5.15
N ILE A 40 9.86 18.32 -6.17
CA ILE A 40 8.99 17.20 -6.55
C ILE A 40 9.82 15.98 -6.94
N SER A 41 10.91 16.17 -7.68
CA SER A 41 11.80 15.08 -8.12
C SER A 41 12.36 14.28 -6.94
N ILE A 42 12.80 14.98 -5.89
CA ILE A 42 13.35 14.36 -4.67
C ILE A 42 12.21 13.70 -3.86
N ALA A 43 11.09 14.39 -3.69
CA ALA A 43 9.96 13.92 -2.90
C ALA A 43 9.38 12.59 -3.43
N VAL A 44 9.27 12.45 -4.75
CA VAL A 44 8.76 11.23 -5.40
C VAL A 44 9.63 10.02 -5.08
N THR A 45 10.96 10.18 -5.20
CA THR A 45 11.91 9.09 -4.93
C THR A 45 11.85 8.65 -3.46
N TYR A 46 11.71 9.61 -2.54
CA TYR A 46 11.60 9.35 -1.11
C TYR A 46 10.33 8.56 -0.75
N LEU A 47 9.19 8.92 -1.34
CA LEU A 47 7.90 8.29 -1.03
C LEU A 47 7.82 6.83 -1.49
N PHE A 48 8.47 6.45 -2.59
CA PHE A 48 8.43 5.06 -3.09
C PHE A 48 8.97 4.03 -2.07
N GLY A 49 10.03 4.37 -1.34
CA GLY A 49 10.59 3.48 -0.33
C GLY A 49 9.68 3.26 0.87
N TYR A 50 8.93 4.30 1.28
CA TYR A 50 8.01 4.21 2.42
C TYR A 50 6.77 3.39 2.07
N VAL A 51 6.21 3.60 0.87
CA VAL A 51 5.03 2.88 0.39
C VAL A 51 5.26 1.36 0.32
N GLU A 52 6.48 0.92 0.05
CA GLU A 52 6.78 -0.51 -0.03
C GLU A 52 6.67 -1.20 1.35
N ARG A 53 7.17 -0.55 2.39
CA ARG A 53 7.10 -1.09 3.77
C ARG A 53 5.66 -1.16 4.26
N THR A 54 4.89 -0.10 4.05
CA THR A 54 3.49 -0.07 4.47
C THR A 54 2.66 -1.13 3.73
N LYS A 55 2.92 -1.37 2.44
CA LYS A 55 2.27 -2.45 1.68
C LYS A 55 2.54 -3.83 2.28
N LYS A 56 3.77 -4.08 2.73
CA LYS A 56 4.15 -5.33 3.40
C LYS A 56 3.42 -5.47 4.74
N ASP A 57 3.41 -4.42 5.57
CA ASP A 57 2.79 -4.45 6.90
C ASP A 57 1.27 -4.63 6.82
N VAL A 58 0.62 -3.93 5.89
CA VAL A 58 -0.81 -4.10 5.59
C VAL A 58 -1.10 -5.52 5.14
N CYS A 59 -0.30 -6.06 4.21
CA CYS A 59 -0.47 -7.44 3.75
C CYS A 59 -0.34 -8.44 4.91
N ASN A 60 0.68 -8.29 5.76
CA ASN A 60 0.91 -9.21 6.88
C ASN A 60 -0.24 -9.16 7.90
N THR A 61 -0.73 -7.96 8.22
CA THR A 61 -1.87 -7.76 9.14
C THR A 61 -3.15 -8.37 8.56
N ASN A 62 -3.40 -8.17 7.27
CA ASN A 62 -4.56 -8.74 6.58
C ASN A 62 -4.48 -10.27 6.54
N CYS A 63 -3.32 -10.84 6.24
CA CYS A 63 -3.10 -12.29 6.26
C CYS A 63 -3.39 -12.87 7.65
N LEU A 64 -2.84 -12.26 8.72
CA LEU A 64 -3.06 -12.70 10.10
C LEU A 64 -4.54 -12.61 10.51
N LYS A 65 -5.23 -11.54 10.08
CA LYS A 65 -6.66 -11.39 10.32
C LYS A 65 -7.46 -12.47 9.60
N LEU A 66 -7.12 -12.74 8.33
CA LEU A 66 -7.77 -13.76 7.52
C LEU A 66 -7.56 -15.16 8.11
N GLU A 67 -6.34 -15.46 8.58
CA GLU A 67 -5.99 -16.71 9.27
C GLU A 67 -6.92 -16.97 10.45
N ARG A 68 -7.00 -16.02 11.39
CA ARG A 68 -7.87 -16.17 12.57
C ARG A 68 -9.34 -16.34 12.20
N MET A 69 -9.83 -15.59 11.23
CA MET A 69 -11.23 -15.71 10.81
C MET A 69 -11.50 -17.06 10.13
N TYR A 70 -10.55 -17.57 9.35
CA TYR A 70 -10.68 -18.87 8.69
C TYR A 70 -10.55 -20.04 9.68
N GLU A 71 -9.67 -19.95 10.68
CA GLU A 71 -9.57 -20.93 11.77
C GLU A 71 -10.87 -21.05 12.56
N VAL A 72 -11.49 -19.91 12.90
CA VAL A 72 -12.82 -19.90 13.54
C VAL A 72 -13.85 -20.59 12.65
N HIS A 73 -13.87 -20.27 11.36
CA HIS A 73 -14.77 -20.92 10.39
C HIS A 73 -14.56 -22.45 10.31
N LEU A 74 -13.32 -22.92 10.36
CA LEU A 74 -13.00 -24.36 10.39
C LEU A 74 -13.51 -25.03 11.67
N SER A 75 -13.41 -24.35 12.82
CA SER A 75 -13.85 -24.89 14.12
C SER A 75 -15.37 -25.02 14.26
N GLU A 76 -16.14 -24.19 13.55
CA GLU A 76 -17.61 -24.26 13.51
C GLU A 76 -18.12 -25.38 12.57
N GLY A 77 -17.33 -25.81 11.59
CA GLY A 77 -17.77 -26.63 10.45
C GLY A 77 -17.31 -28.09 10.39
N ASN A 78 -16.80 -28.69 11.48
CA ASN A 78 -16.19 -30.05 11.48
C ASN A 78 -14.87 -30.16 10.67
N GLY A 79 -14.19 -29.04 10.44
CA GLY A 79 -12.74 -28.91 10.63
C GLY A 79 -11.77 -29.65 9.71
N ILE A 80 -12.02 -29.73 8.39
CA ILE A 80 -10.96 -30.14 7.45
C ILE A 80 -10.73 -29.02 6.43
N HIS A 81 -9.56 -28.40 6.49
CA HIS A 81 -9.10 -27.50 5.44
C HIS A 81 -9.05 -28.25 4.10
N SER A 82 -9.58 -27.62 3.05
CA SER A 82 -9.32 -28.00 1.67
C SER A 82 -9.03 -26.75 0.85
N GLU A 83 -8.23 -26.89 -0.20
CA GLU A 83 -7.92 -25.79 -1.11
C GLU A 83 -9.20 -25.18 -1.71
N VAL A 84 -10.19 -26.03 -2.01
CA VAL A 84 -11.49 -25.60 -2.55
C VAL A 84 -12.28 -24.78 -1.52
N ALA A 85 -12.36 -25.24 -0.26
CA ALA A 85 -13.05 -24.50 0.79
C ALA A 85 -12.38 -23.15 1.08
N PHE A 86 -11.05 -23.10 1.08
CA PHE A 86 -10.33 -21.85 1.26
C PHE A 86 -10.46 -20.90 0.06
N ALA A 87 -10.44 -21.42 -1.17
CA ALA A 87 -10.68 -20.61 -2.37
C ALA A 87 -12.08 -19.99 -2.37
N GLN A 88 -13.09 -20.75 -1.94
CA GLN A 88 -14.45 -20.23 -1.78
C GLN A 88 -14.52 -19.14 -0.69
N TYR A 89 -13.89 -19.39 0.46
CA TYR A 89 -13.80 -18.39 1.53
C TYR A 89 -13.09 -17.10 1.08
N LEU A 90 -12.05 -17.21 0.26
CA LEU A 90 -11.37 -16.05 -0.34
C LEU A 90 -12.23 -15.26 -1.32
N GLN A 91 -13.18 -15.89 -2.02
CA GLN A 91 -14.10 -15.15 -2.89
C GLN A 91 -15.03 -14.26 -2.06
N ASP A 92 -15.47 -14.75 -0.90
CA ASP A 92 -16.43 -14.05 -0.05
C ASP A 92 -15.75 -13.00 0.85
N TYR A 93 -14.54 -13.28 1.35
CA TYR A 93 -13.87 -12.45 2.37
C TYR A 93 -12.45 -11.99 2.01
N GLY A 94 -11.88 -12.46 0.89
CA GLY A 94 -10.50 -12.25 0.48
C GLY A 94 -10.24 -11.04 -0.43
N VAL A 95 -11.14 -10.05 -0.45
CA VAL A 95 -11.00 -8.87 -1.31
C VAL A 95 -9.87 -7.95 -0.81
N ASN A 96 -8.93 -7.59 -1.68
CA ASN A 96 -7.84 -6.63 -1.43
C ASN A 96 -6.92 -6.96 -0.23
N ILE A 97 -6.65 -8.24 0.02
CA ILE A 97 -5.72 -8.67 1.09
C ILE A 97 -4.30 -8.15 0.83
N CYS A 98 -3.79 -8.34 -0.39
CA CYS A 98 -2.45 -7.93 -0.78
C CYS A 98 -2.49 -6.69 -1.69
N PRO A 99 -1.86 -5.56 -1.30
CA PRO A 99 -1.76 -4.36 -2.14
C PRO A 99 -0.97 -4.56 -3.44
N LYS A 100 -0.17 -5.64 -3.51
CA LYS A 100 0.57 -6.06 -4.70
C LYS A 100 -0.12 -7.17 -5.49
N GLN A 101 -1.36 -7.50 -5.13
CA GLN A 101 -2.15 -8.55 -5.80
C GLN A 101 -1.44 -9.91 -5.79
N GLY A 102 -0.72 -10.20 -4.70
CA GLY A 102 -0.10 -11.50 -4.50
C GLY A 102 -1.12 -12.57 -4.13
N ASP A 103 -0.92 -13.77 -4.65
CA ASP A 103 -1.72 -14.95 -4.31
C ASP A 103 -1.65 -15.28 -2.82
N ILE A 104 -2.81 -15.61 -2.26
CA ILE A 104 -2.99 -15.97 -0.85
C ILE A 104 -3.25 -17.46 -0.76
N ARG A 105 -2.49 -18.15 0.10
CA ARG A 105 -2.60 -19.60 0.31
C ARG A 105 -2.68 -19.92 1.80
N TYR A 106 -3.35 -21.00 2.15
CA TYR A 106 -3.37 -21.54 3.49
C TYR A 106 -2.50 -22.80 3.52
N VAL A 107 -1.37 -22.75 4.24
CA VAL A 107 -0.38 -23.84 4.29
C VAL A 107 0.07 -24.01 5.74
N ASP A 108 0.05 -25.25 6.24
CA ASP A 108 0.47 -25.60 7.60
C ASP A 108 -0.21 -24.79 8.72
N GLY A 109 -1.50 -24.52 8.55
CA GLY A 109 -2.27 -23.74 9.51
C GLY A 109 -2.13 -22.22 9.37
N LYS A 110 -1.31 -21.73 8.44
CA LYS A 110 -1.01 -20.30 8.28
C LYS A 110 -1.42 -19.74 6.93
N VAL A 111 -1.88 -18.49 6.91
CA VAL A 111 -2.13 -17.75 5.68
C VAL A 111 -0.85 -17.09 5.18
N GLN A 112 -0.43 -17.44 3.96
CA GLN A 112 0.78 -16.94 3.33
C GLN A 112 0.49 -16.17 2.04
N CYS A 113 1.13 -15.02 1.88
CA CYS A 113 1.14 -14.28 0.62
C CYS A 113 2.38 -14.65 -0.20
N SER A 114 2.22 -14.85 -1.51
CA SER A 114 3.33 -15.17 -2.43
C SER A 114 4.36 -14.04 -2.57
N VAL A 115 3.95 -12.78 -2.36
CA VAL A 115 4.78 -11.59 -2.57
C VAL A 115 5.39 -11.06 -1.26
N HIS A 116 4.70 -11.26 -0.13
CA HIS A 116 5.16 -10.81 1.18
C HIS A 116 5.32 -12.02 2.11
N PRO A 117 6.50 -12.68 2.11
CA PRO A 117 6.76 -13.78 3.02
C PRO A 117 6.72 -13.26 4.46
N THR A 118 5.84 -13.83 5.27
CA THR A 118 5.85 -13.65 6.72
C THR A 118 7.18 -14.22 7.23
N ARG A 119 8.03 -13.36 7.80
CA ARG A 119 9.22 -13.85 8.53
C ARG A 119 8.68 -14.75 9.63
N ARG A 120 9.07 -16.03 9.64
CA ARG A 120 8.81 -16.91 10.78
C ARG A 120 9.45 -16.21 11.99
N ASP A 121 8.73 -16.12 13.10
CA ASP A 121 9.16 -15.44 14.32
C ASP A 121 10.36 -16.11 15.04
N ASP A 122 11.15 -16.93 14.32
CA ASP A 122 12.36 -17.60 14.79
C ASP A 122 13.65 -16.91 14.31
N ASP A 123 13.58 -15.62 14.00
CA ASP A 123 14.77 -14.81 13.68
C ASP A 123 14.79 -13.59 14.61
N GLU A 124 15.22 -13.82 15.85
CA GLU A 124 15.84 -12.78 16.66
C GLU A 124 17.00 -12.21 15.83
N ASN A 125 16.77 -11.15 15.06
CA ASN A 125 17.68 -10.03 14.89
C ASN A 125 17.14 -8.96 13.92
N ASN A 126 17.00 -7.75 14.48
CA ASN A 126 17.06 -6.44 13.80
C ASN A 126 16.05 -6.15 12.67
N ASP A 127 14.91 -5.56 13.03
CA ASP A 127 14.43 -4.38 12.29
C ASP A 127 13.71 -3.42 13.25
N LYS A 128 14.35 -2.29 13.55
CA LYS A 128 13.75 -1.22 14.35
C LYS A 128 12.67 -0.53 13.54
N GLY A 129 11.42 -0.87 13.81
CA GLY A 129 10.23 -0.12 13.38
C GLY A 129 9.29 0.04 14.55
N GLY A 130 9.56 1.04 15.40
CA GLY A 130 8.72 1.33 16.57
C GLY A 130 7.33 1.77 16.16
N SER A 131 6.34 0.90 16.34
CA SER A 131 4.95 1.28 16.52
C SER A 131 4.67 1.34 18.03
N VAL A 132 4.78 2.53 18.61
CA VAL A 132 4.30 2.81 19.97
C VAL A 132 2.77 2.69 20.00
N PRO A 133 2.17 1.96 20.94
CA PRO A 133 0.72 1.91 21.12
C PRO A 133 0.19 3.28 21.55
N TYR A 134 -0.87 3.76 20.90
CA TYR A 134 -1.68 4.85 21.44
C TYR A 134 -2.68 4.27 22.44
N LEU A 135 -2.62 4.73 23.69
CA LEU A 135 -3.68 4.65 24.69
C LEU A 135 -4.02 6.07 25.14
#